data_AF-A0A8J5FI50-F1
#
_entry.id   AF-A0A8J5FI50-F1
#
_cell.length_a   1.000
_cell.length_b   1.000
_cell.length_c   1.000
_cell.angle_alpha   90.00
_cell.angle_beta   90.00
_cell.angle_gamma   90.00
#
_symmetry.space_group_name_H-M   'P 1'
#
loop_
_entity.id
_entity.type
_entity.pdbx_description
1 polymer ?
#
loop_
_entity_poly.entity_id
_entity_poly.type
_entity_poly.pdbx_seq_one_letter_code
_entity_poly.pdbx_strand_id
1 'polypeptide(L)'
;MLPIRRWWRPIASRSFAYFSRSPIAGTVAYYSTASHGTGTKRVGTHNGCFHCDEALACFMIRLTAKFSGAEIVRTRDIQLLDTLDAVLDVGGEYDPSRDRYDHHQKGFNEVFGRGFVTKLSSAGLIYKHYGEEIIAKELQLDKGHKNVQCLYLAVYKNFIEAIDATDNGINQYDIDQPPKYVNNTYLSSRIGRLNPEWIDLDQSSEKENAAFHQAMMLAGGEFLAVVSLSRLVQTVVTLIKIIWFC
;
A
#
# COMPACT_ATOMS: atom_id res chain seq x y z
N MET A 1 -9.93 28.12 40.60
CA MET A 1 -11.30 28.14 40.04
C MET A 1 -11.47 29.41 39.22
N LEU A 2 -11.53 29.28 37.89
CA LEU A 2 -11.78 30.37 36.94
C LEU A 2 -13.01 29.99 36.11
N PRO A 3 -13.95 30.92 35.82
CA PRO A 3 -15.22 30.56 35.23
C PRO A 3 -15.16 30.43 33.70
N ILE A 4 -15.84 29.39 33.23
CA ILE A 4 -16.05 29.04 31.81
C ILE A 4 -16.92 30.10 31.14
N ARG A 5 -16.42 30.76 30.09
CA ARG A 5 -17.25 31.60 29.19
C ARG A 5 -17.71 30.78 28.00
N ARG A 6 -19.03 30.67 27.92
CA ARG A 6 -19.86 29.98 26.94
C ARG A 6 -20.01 30.86 25.70
N TRP A 7 -19.55 30.40 24.54
CA TRP A 7 -19.94 30.94 23.23
C TRP A 7 -20.33 29.78 22.32
N TRP A 8 -21.64 29.58 22.17
CA TRP A 8 -22.24 28.84 21.06
C TRP A 8 -23.45 29.64 20.60
N ARG A 9 -23.43 30.08 19.33
CA ARG A 9 -24.63 30.49 18.59
C ARG A 9 -24.83 29.47 17.47
N PRO A 10 -26.07 28.98 17.23
CA PRO A 10 -26.32 28.04 16.15
C PRO A 10 -26.44 28.79 14.82
N ILE A 11 -25.69 28.34 13.80
CA ILE A 11 -25.92 28.74 12.41
C ILE A 11 -26.92 27.75 11.81
N ALA A 12 -27.98 28.30 11.21
CA ALA A 12 -29.07 27.56 10.59
C ALA A 12 -28.57 26.60 9.50
N SER A 13 -29.08 25.37 9.52
CA SER A 13 -28.83 24.34 8.53
C SER A 13 -29.53 24.68 7.21
N ARG A 14 -28.75 24.91 6.15
CA ARG A 14 -29.21 24.70 4.77
C ARG A 14 -28.76 23.32 4.34
N SER A 15 -29.72 22.41 4.19
CA SER A 15 -29.49 21.08 3.65
C SER A 15 -29.03 21.18 2.19
N PHE A 16 -27.73 21.00 1.96
CA PHE A 16 -27.23 20.53 0.68
C PHE A 16 -27.20 19.01 0.73
N ALA A 17 -28.11 18.37 0.00
CA ALA A 17 -28.05 16.95 -0.25
C ALA A 17 -26.84 16.67 -1.16
N TYR A 18 -25.69 16.41 -0.56
CA TYR A 18 -24.57 15.77 -1.25
C TYR A 18 -24.94 14.30 -1.45
N PHE A 19 -25.20 13.91 -2.68
CA PHE A 19 -25.16 12.51 -3.09
C PHE A 19 -23.72 12.00 -2.89
N SER A 20 -23.45 11.40 -1.73
CA SER A 20 -22.22 10.63 -1.49
C SER A 20 -22.35 9.28 -2.21
N ARG A 21 -22.02 9.24 -3.50
CA ARG A 21 -21.58 7.97 -4.09
C ARG A 21 -20.18 7.70 -3.56
N SER A 22 -20.07 6.83 -2.55
CA SER A 22 -18.79 6.27 -2.11
C SER A 22 -18.11 5.59 -3.31
N PRO A 23 -16.92 6.05 -3.75
CA PRO A 23 -16.19 5.41 -4.87
C PRO A 23 -15.65 4.02 -4.51
N ILE A 24 -15.62 3.71 -3.20
CA ILE A 24 -15.01 2.50 -2.65
C ILE A 24 -15.78 1.24 -3.11
N ALA A 25 -17.10 1.31 -3.24
CA ALA A 25 -17.91 0.13 -3.61
C ALA A 25 -17.68 -0.34 -5.05
N GLY A 26 -17.31 0.55 -5.97
CA GLY A 26 -17.10 0.21 -7.39
C GLY A 26 -15.75 -0.45 -7.69
N THR A 27 -14.72 -0.13 -6.88
CA THR A 27 -13.35 -0.62 -7.12
C THR A 27 -13.12 -1.99 -6.49
N VAL A 28 -13.78 -2.30 -5.37
CA VAL A 28 -13.67 -3.61 -4.70
C VAL A 28 -14.25 -4.75 -5.55
N ALA A 29 -15.24 -4.46 -6.40
CA ALA A 29 -15.88 -5.46 -7.27
C ALA A 29 -14.95 -6.05 -8.36
N TYR A 30 -13.84 -5.38 -8.69
CA TYR A 30 -12.89 -5.86 -9.69
C TYR A 30 -11.91 -6.93 -9.19
N TYR A 31 -11.93 -7.25 -7.89
CA TYR A 31 -11.03 -8.24 -7.27
C TYR A 31 -11.70 -9.57 -6.95
N SER A 32 -12.93 -9.77 -7.44
CA SER A 32 -13.64 -11.05 -7.31
C SER A 32 -12.84 -12.17 -7.97
N THR A 33 -12.67 -13.26 -7.21
CA THR A 33 -12.06 -14.53 -7.60
C THR A 33 -12.83 -15.15 -8.76
N ALA A 34 -12.53 -14.74 -9.99
CA ALA A 34 -13.10 -15.32 -11.20
C ALA A 34 -12.08 -16.23 -11.91
N SER A 35 -12.47 -17.50 -12.02
CA SER A 35 -12.00 -18.59 -12.90
C SER A 35 -10.54 -18.55 -13.40
N HIS A 36 -9.77 -19.57 -13.01
CA HIS A 36 -8.46 -19.94 -13.54
C HIS A 36 -8.51 -20.11 -15.07
N GLY A 37 -8.28 -19.02 -15.80
CA GLY A 37 -7.97 -19.04 -17.22
C GLY A 37 -6.52 -19.48 -17.40
N THR A 38 -6.28 -20.37 -18.36
CA THR A 38 -4.93 -20.66 -18.86
C THR A 38 -4.31 -19.36 -19.38
N GLY A 39 -3.45 -18.71 -18.58
CA GLY A 39 -2.84 -17.42 -18.90
C GLY A 39 -2.73 -16.41 -17.76
N THR A 40 -3.31 -16.68 -16.57
CA THR A 40 -3.14 -15.80 -15.41
C THR A 40 -1.71 -15.87 -14.88
N LYS A 41 -1.06 -14.70 -14.75
CA LYS A 41 0.26 -14.57 -14.15
C LYS A 41 0.26 -14.99 -12.68
N ARG A 42 1.37 -15.55 -12.20
CA ARG A 42 1.52 -16.02 -10.82
C ARG A 42 2.64 -15.26 -10.13
N VAL A 43 2.34 -14.71 -8.96
CA VAL A 43 3.27 -13.89 -8.16
C VAL A 43 3.52 -14.59 -6.83
N GLY A 44 4.79 -14.85 -6.53
CA GLY A 44 5.23 -15.47 -5.29
C GLY A 44 5.44 -14.48 -4.16
N THR A 45 5.08 -14.87 -2.95
CA THR A 45 5.55 -14.27 -1.68
C THR A 45 5.70 -15.36 -0.62
N HIS A 46 6.24 -15.05 0.55
CA HIS A 46 6.43 -16.05 1.59
C HIS A 46 5.11 -16.49 2.26
N ASN A 47 5.05 -17.74 2.72
CA ASN A 47 4.00 -18.24 3.61
C ASN A 47 4.28 -17.91 5.09
N GLY A 48 3.44 -18.35 6.03
CA GLY A 48 3.56 -18.08 7.46
C GLY A 48 3.12 -16.66 7.88
N CYS A 49 3.66 -16.19 9.00
CA CYS A 49 3.41 -14.84 9.51
C CYS A 49 3.71 -13.82 8.41
N PHE A 50 2.76 -12.92 8.17
CA PHE A 50 2.84 -11.88 7.16
C PHE A 50 2.85 -10.47 7.77
N HIS A 51 3.45 -9.54 7.04
CA HIS A 51 3.59 -8.15 7.36
C HIS A 51 2.76 -7.27 6.43
N CYS A 52 2.95 -5.96 6.54
CA CYS A 52 2.21 -5.00 5.77
C CYS A 52 2.78 -4.80 4.37
N ASP A 53 4.09 -4.96 4.23
CA ASP A 53 4.80 -4.57 3.03
C ASP A 53 4.55 -5.59 1.91
N GLU A 54 4.62 -6.90 2.15
CA GLU A 54 4.34 -7.91 1.15
C GLU A 54 2.84 -8.01 0.86
N ALA A 55 1.98 -7.80 1.86
CA ALA A 55 0.54 -7.65 1.63
C ALA A 55 0.22 -6.48 0.69
N LEU A 56 0.85 -5.32 0.89
CA LEU A 56 0.68 -4.16 0.02
C LEU A 56 1.34 -4.37 -1.36
N ALA A 57 2.53 -4.97 -1.42
CA ALA A 57 3.26 -5.26 -2.65
C ALA A 57 2.44 -6.19 -3.56
N CYS A 58 1.90 -7.28 -3.01
CA CYS A 58 1.01 -8.21 -3.71
C CYS A 58 -0.27 -7.51 -4.20
N PHE A 59 -0.80 -6.55 -3.45
CA PHE A 59 -1.95 -5.77 -3.92
C PHE A 59 -1.57 -4.85 -5.08
N MET A 60 -0.50 -4.06 -4.93
CA MET A 60 -0.07 -3.07 -5.93
C MET A 60 0.34 -3.71 -7.25
N ILE A 61 1.10 -4.82 -7.23
CA ILE A 61 1.55 -5.47 -8.46
C ILE A 61 0.35 -5.95 -9.31
N ARG A 62 -0.75 -6.37 -8.66
CA ARG A 62 -1.99 -6.79 -9.35
C ARG A 62 -2.74 -5.64 -10.03
N LEU A 63 -2.38 -4.39 -9.76
CA LEU A 63 -2.94 -3.21 -10.42
C LEU A 63 -2.24 -2.89 -11.76
N THR A 64 -1.02 -3.41 -11.94
CA THR A 64 -0.21 -3.19 -13.15
C THR A 64 -0.83 -3.88 -14.36
N ALA A 65 -0.48 -3.41 -15.56
CA ALA A 65 -0.88 -4.06 -16.80
C ALA A 65 -0.28 -5.47 -16.92
N LYS A 66 0.99 -5.64 -16.51
CA LYS A 66 1.74 -6.90 -16.65
C LYS A 66 1.22 -8.02 -15.76
N PHE A 67 0.81 -7.69 -14.54
CA PHE A 67 0.36 -8.66 -13.54
C PHE A 67 -1.11 -8.46 -13.15
N SER A 68 -1.91 -7.85 -14.04
CA SER A 68 -3.31 -7.55 -13.78
C SER A 68 -4.06 -8.80 -13.33
N GLY A 69 -4.59 -8.78 -12.11
CA GLY A 69 -5.33 -9.90 -11.54
C GLY A 69 -4.51 -11.18 -11.29
N ALA A 70 -3.18 -11.08 -11.23
CA ALA A 70 -2.31 -12.22 -10.95
C ALA A 70 -2.73 -13.02 -9.71
N GLU A 71 -2.52 -14.33 -9.79
CA GLU A 71 -2.66 -15.27 -8.69
C GLU A 71 -1.50 -15.04 -7.70
N ILE A 72 -1.82 -14.98 -6.40
CA ILE A 72 -0.80 -14.91 -5.36
C ILE A 72 -0.52 -16.30 -4.83
N VAL A 73 0.75 -16.71 -4.90
CA VAL A 73 1.25 -18.00 -4.44
C VAL A 73 2.12 -17.74 -3.21
N ARG A 74 1.72 -18.29 -2.06
CA ARG A 74 2.46 -18.14 -0.81
C ARG A 74 3.34 -19.37 -0.55
N THR A 75 4.67 -19.23 -0.62
CA THR A 75 5.63 -20.32 -0.45
C THR A 75 7.05 -19.82 -0.15
N ARG A 76 7.88 -20.66 0.45
CA ARG A 76 9.36 -20.48 0.53
C ARG A 76 10.13 -21.54 -0.28
N ASP A 77 9.43 -22.41 -1.01
CA ASP A 77 10.07 -23.40 -1.86
C ASP A 77 10.69 -22.71 -3.08
N ILE A 78 12.03 -22.68 -3.10
CA ILE A 78 12.83 -22.06 -4.16
C ILE A 78 12.49 -22.65 -5.53
N GLN A 79 12.29 -23.97 -5.62
CA GLN A 79 11.98 -24.61 -6.90
C GLN A 79 10.64 -24.14 -7.44
N LEU A 80 9.65 -23.93 -6.58
CA LEU A 80 8.37 -23.35 -6.97
C LEU A 80 8.53 -21.86 -7.33
N LEU A 81 9.23 -21.08 -6.51
CA LEU A 81 9.48 -19.64 -6.75
C LEU A 81 10.15 -19.37 -8.10
N ASP A 82 11.07 -20.24 -8.52
CA ASP A 82 11.76 -20.13 -9.82
C ASP A 82 10.82 -20.28 -11.02
N THR A 83 9.65 -20.92 -10.83
CA THR A 83 8.62 -21.07 -11.88
C THR A 83 7.65 -19.90 -11.95
N LEU A 84 7.67 -18.97 -10.98
CA LEU A 84 6.70 -17.88 -10.89
C LEU A 84 7.12 -16.66 -11.72
N ASP A 85 6.12 -15.93 -12.23
CA ASP A 85 6.34 -14.78 -13.10
C ASP A 85 6.94 -13.58 -12.37
N ALA A 86 6.66 -13.42 -11.07
CA ALA A 86 7.33 -12.46 -10.19
C ALA A 86 7.46 -13.06 -8.79
N VAL A 87 8.41 -12.55 -8.00
CA VAL A 87 8.58 -12.94 -6.60
C VAL A 87 8.86 -11.72 -5.75
N LEU A 88 8.14 -11.59 -4.64
CA LEU A 88 8.14 -10.46 -3.72
C LEU A 88 8.49 -10.97 -2.33
N ASP A 89 9.33 -10.24 -1.60
CA ASP A 89 9.60 -10.49 -0.17
C ASP A 89 10.14 -11.88 0.18
N VAL A 90 10.61 -12.63 -0.81
CA VAL A 90 11.17 -13.95 -0.65
C VAL A 90 12.13 -14.26 -1.81
N GLY A 91 13.04 -15.20 -1.59
CA GLY A 91 14.00 -15.66 -2.59
C GLY A 91 15.38 -15.02 -2.51
N GLY A 92 15.55 -13.96 -1.70
CA GLY A 92 16.83 -13.32 -1.44
C GLY A 92 17.42 -12.55 -2.61
N GLU A 93 16.59 -12.12 -3.56
CA GLU A 93 17.02 -11.48 -4.80
C GLU A 93 16.23 -10.19 -5.09
N TYR A 94 16.97 -9.11 -5.40
CA TYR A 94 16.42 -7.92 -6.03
C TYR A 94 16.95 -7.80 -7.46
N ASP A 95 16.11 -8.15 -8.42
CA ASP A 95 16.37 -8.02 -9.85
C ASP A 95 15.08 -7.58 -10.56
N PRO A 96 14.91 -6.27 -10.81
CA PRO A 96 13.76 -5.75 -11.55
C PRO A 96 13.61 -6.31 -12.97
N SER A 97 14.71 -6.74 -13.60
CA SER A 97 14.66 -7.33 -14.95
C SER A 97 14.03 -8.72 -14.97
N ARG A 98 14.04 -9.40 -13.81
CA ARG A 98 13.43 -10.72 -13.58
C ARG A 98 12.19 -10.65 -12.67
N ASP A 99 11.70 -9.46 -12.38
CA ASP A 99 10.59 -9.23 -11.45
C ASP A 99 10.80 -9.87 -10.07
N ARG A 100 12.02 -9.78 -9.54
CA ARG A 100 12.38 -10.21 -8.19
C ARG A 100 12.55 -8.99 -7.31
N TYR A 101 11.74 -8.91 -6.25
CA TYR A 101 11.63 -7.73 -5.39
C TYR A 101 11.71 -8.17 -3.91
N ASP A 102 12.86 -8.69 -3.51
CA ASP A 102 13.19 -8.99 -2.12
C ASP A 102 14.23 -8.00 -1.57
N HIS A 103 14.17 -7.73 -0.27
CA HIS A 103 15.02 -6.77 0.45
C HIS A 103 15.82 -7.40 1.61
N HIS A 104 15.64 -8.70 1.88
CA HIS A 104 16.25 -9.45 2.99
C HIS A 104 17.74 -9.79 2.82
N GLN A 105 18.30 -9.59 1.63
CA GLN A 105 19.69 -9.90 1.29
C GLN A 105 20.68 -9.03 2.07
N LYS A 106 21.78 -9.66 2.50
CA LYS A 106 22.85 -8.97 3.21
C LYS A 106 23.43 -7.86 2.34
N GLY A 107 23.50 -6.64 2.88
CA GLY A 107 24.02 -5.48 2.16
C GLY A 107 23.01 -4.82 1.22
N PHE A 108 21.73 -5.19 1.25
CA PHE A 108 20.70 -4.43 0.57
C PHE A 108 20.58 -3.02 1.17
N ASN A 109 20.73 -2.00 0.33
CA ASN A 109 20.72 -0.58 0.72
C ASN A 109 19.96 0.27 -0.32
N GLU A 110 19.08 -0.33 -1.12
CA GLU A 110 18.30 0.43 -2.08
C GLU A 110 17.34 1.38 -1.37
N VAL A 111 17.28 2.59 -1.90
CA VAL A 111 16.37 3.65 -1.45
C VAL A 111 15.50 4.09 -2.63
N PHE A 112 14.41 4.79 -2.34
CA PHE A 112 13.55 5.36 -3.39
C PHE A 112 14.30 6.39 -4.27
N GLY A 113 15.35 7.00 -3.72
CA GLY A 113 16.09 8.10 -4.35
C GLY A 113 15.38 9.43 -4.12
N ARG A 114 15.67 10.45 -4.94
CA ARG A 114 14.97 11.76 -4.90
C ARG A 114 14.99 12.47 -3.53
N GLY A 115 16.03 12.23 -2.74
CA GLY A 115 16.22 12.81 -1.41
C GLY A 115 15.70 11.94 -0.25
N PHE A 116 15.04 10.82 -0.54
CA PHE A 116 14.67 9.84 0.48
C PHE A 116 15.84 8.91 0.77
N VAL A 117 16.03 8.60 2.06
CA VAL A 117 17.15 7.78 2.56
C VAL A 117 16.68 6.49 3.23
N THR A 118 15.37 6.33 3.41
CA THR A 118 14.76 5.13 3.98
C THR A 118 15.00 3.93 3.05
N LYS A 119 15.56 2.86 3.63
CA LYS A 119 15.75 1.59 2.94
C LYS A 119 14.39 1.02 2.53
N LEU A 120 14.27 0.53 1.30
CA LEU A 120 13.02 -0.01 0.78
C LEU A 120 12.71 -1.39 1.37
N SER A 121 11.43 -1.67 1.58
CA SER A 121 10.90 -3.05 1.68
C SER A 121 10.28 -3.48 0.35
N SER A 122 9.64 -4.64 0.31
CA SER A 122 9.01 -5.17 -0.91
C SER A 122 7.89 -4.25 -1.44
N ALA A 123 7.15 -3.58 -0.55
CA ALA A 123 6.18 -2.53 -0.93
C ALA A 123 6.87 -1.36 -1.64
N GLY A 124 7.93 -0.82 -1.06
CA GLY A 124 8.71 0.28 -1.63
C GLY A 124 9.34 -0.08 -2.97
N LEU A 125 9.81 -1.33 -3.13
CA LEU A 125 10.34 -1.83 -4.39
C LEU A 125 9.28 -1.87 -5.50
N ILE A 126 8.11 -2.45 -5.22
CA ILE A 126 7.01 -2.45 -6.20
C ILE A 126 6.56 -1.03 -6.50
N TYR A 127 6.46 -0.17 -5.50
CA TYR A 127 6.10 1.22 -5.71
C TYR A 127 7.15 1.97 -6.55
N LYS A 128 8.45 1.74 -6.32
CA LYS A 128 9.55 2.33 -7.10
C LYS A 128 9.41 2.03 -8.60
N HIS A 129 9.10 0.78 -8.96
CA HIS A 129 9.03 0.37 -10.37
C HIS A 129 7.67 0.59 -11.03
N TYR A 130 6.58 0.45 -10.29
CA TYR A 130 5.22 0.43 -10.83
C TYR A 130 4.32 1.57 -10.33
N GLY A 131 4.72 2.33 -9.31
CA GLY A 131 3.88 3.34 -8.67
C GLY A 131 3.38 4.43 -9.61
N GLU A 132 4.22 4.90 -10.54
CA GLU A 132 3.81 5.87 -11.57
C GLU A 132 2.77 5.29 -12.54
N GLU A 133 2.91 4.03 -12.94
CA GLU A 133 1.94 3.35 -13.81
C GLU A 133 0.58 3.22 -13.11
N ILE A 134 0.59 2.79 -11.85
CA ILE A 134 -0.60 2.63 -11.04
C ILE A 134 -1.31 3.98 -10.87
N ILE A 135 -0.57 5.03 -10.49
CA ILE A 135 -1.15 6.38 -10.32
C ILE A 135 -1.69 6.91 -11.65
N ALA A 136 -0.96 6.73 -12.76
CA ALA A 136 -1.41 7.16 -14.08
C ALA A 136 -2.76 6.52 -14.46
N LYS A 137 -2.90 5.21 -14.23
CA LYS A 137 -4.15 4.45 -14.47
C LYS A 137 -5.30 4.95 -13.59
N GLU A 138 -5.07 5.15 -12.30
CA GLU A 138 -6.09 5.66 -11.37
C GLU A 138 -6.53 7.09 -11.68
N LEU A 139 -5.62 7.93 -12.18
CA LEU A 139 -5.94 9.30 -12.60
C LEU A 139 -6.51 9.39 -14.01
N GLN A 140 -6.40 8.33 -14.83
CA GLN A 140 -6.68 8.34 -16.27
C GLN A 140 -5.83 9.41 -16.99
N LEU A 141 -4.54 9.45 -16.68
CA LEU A 141 -3.56 10.36 -17.25
C LEU A 141 -2.35 9.59 -17.81
N ASP A 142 -1.54 10.25 -18.64
CA ASP A 142 -0.28 9.69 -19.09
C ASP A 142 0.72 9.57 -17.93
N LYS A 143 1.56 8.52 -17.96
CA LYS A 143 2.63 8.28 -16.96
C LYS A 143 3.58 9.47 -16.77
N GLY A 144 3.87 10.20 -17.86
CA GLY A 144 4.72 11.40 -17.84
C GLY A 144 4.04 12.68 -17.34
N HIS A 145 2.75 12.64 -17.02
CA HIS A 145 1.99 13.82 -16.63
C HIS A 145 2.49 14.40 -15.29
N LYS A 146 2.60 15.73 -15.17
CA LYS A 146 3.13 16.40 -13.96
C LYS A 146 2.39 16.03 -12.67
N ASN A 147 1.07 15.85 -12.75
CA ASN A 147 0.28 15.41 -11.59
C ASN A 147 0.61 13.97 -11.16
N VAL A 148 0.92 13.06 -12.09
CA VAL A 148 1.36 11.69 -11.77
C VAL A 148 2.68 11.77 -11.00
N GLN A 149 3.63 12.55 -11.50
CA GLN A 149 4.94 12.76 -10.86
C GLN A 149 4.83 13.38 -9.46
N CYS A 150 3.95 14.38 -9.30
CA CYS A 150 3.68 15.01 -8.01
C CYS A 150 3.08 14.01 -7.01
N LEU A 151 2.06 13.26 -7.43
CA LEU A 151 1.43 12.25 -6.58
C LEU A 151 2.37 11.09 -6.28
N TYR A 152 3.22 10.70 -7.21
CA TYR A 152 4.21 9.64 -7.01
C TYR A 152 5.15 9.94 -5.83
N LEU A 153 5.62 11.19 -5.76
CA LEU A 153 6.44 11.64 -4.63
C LEU A 153 5.64 11.82 -3.34
N ALA A 154 4.44 12.39 -3.44
CA ALA A 154 3.61 12.64 -2.28
C ALA A 154 3.11 11.35 -1.62
N VAL A 155 2.71 10.36 -2.40
CA VAL A 155 2.24 9.06 -1.90
C VAL A 155 3.40 8.27 -1.30
N TYR A 156 4.60 8.31 -1.90
CA TYR A 156 5.76 7.70 -1.26
C TYR A 156 6.01 8.28 0.13
N LYS A 157 6.19 9.61 0.20
CA LYS A 157 6.50 10.35 1.42
C LYS A 157 5.48 10.16 2.54
N ASN A 158 4.20 10.16 2.21
CA ASN A 158 3.13 10.21 3.19
C ASN A 158 2.50 8.84 3.50
N PHE A 159 2.91 7.78 2.80
CA PHE A 159 2.30 6.46 2.96
C PHE A 159 3.31 5.31 2.83
N ILE A 160 3.98 5.17 1.69
CA ILE A 160 4.86 4.01 1.43
C ILE A 160 6.10 4.03 2.33
N GLU A 161 6.73 5.19 2.53
CA GLU A 161 7.96 5.32 3.31
C GLU A 161 7.79 4.83 4.76
N ALA A 162 6.62 5.04 5.37
CA ALA A 162 6.34 4.54 6.72
C ALA A 162 6.25 3.00 6.78
N ILE A 163 5.79 2.37 5.70
CA ILE A 163 5.73 0.91 5.57
C ILE A 163 7.15 0.37 5.39
N ASP A 164 7.93 0.96 4.49
CA ASP A 164 9.35 0.64 4.28
C ASP A 164 10.14 0.73 5.59
N ALA A 165 9.98 1.83 6.33
CA ALA A 165 10.68 2.07 7.59
C ALA A 165 10.28 1.05 8.67
N THR A 166 8.97 0.79 8.82
CA THR A 166 8.47 -0.14 9.83
C THR A 166 9.02 -1.55 9.62
N ASP A 167 9.00 -2.01 8.38
CA ASP A 167 9.43 -3.35 8.02
C ASP A 167 10.96 -3.53 8.16
N ASN A 168 11.74 -2.52 7.80
CA ASN A 168 13.18 -2.50 8.04
C ASN A 168 13.58 -2.20 9.50
N GLY A 169 12.63 -2.06 10.43
CA GLY A 169 12.89 -1.79 11.85
C GLY A 169 13.48 -0.40 12.12
N ILE A 170 13.22 0.57 11.25
CA ILE A 170 13.70 1.95 11.35
C ILE A 170 12.73 2.75 12.23
N ASN A 171 13.26 3.38 13.28
CA ASN A 171 12.48 4.24 14.14
C ASN A 171 12.18 5.59 13.47
N GLN A 172 10.99 6.15 13.74
CA GLN A 172 10.59 7.45 13.19
C GLN A 172 11.49 8.61 13.66
N TYR A 173 12.11 8.46 14.83
CA TYR A 173 13.04 9.42 15.43
C TYR A 173 14.21 8.65 16.03
N ASP A 174 15.36 9.31 16.15
CA ASP A 174 16.47 8.79 16.94
C ASP A 174 16.02 8.62 18.40
N ILE A 175 16.32 7.46 18.98
CA ILE A 175 15.81 7.06 20.30
C ILE A 175 16.93 7.13 21.32
N ASP A 176 17.01 8.25 22.04
CA ASP A 176 17.87 8.39 23.22
C ASP A 176 17.17 7.97 24.52
N GLN A 177 15.84 7.82 24.49
CA GLN A 177 14.99 7.43 25.63
C GLN A 177 13.78 6.60 25.17
N PRO A 178 13.21 5.71 26.01
CA PRO A 178 12.02 4.94 25.67
C PRO A 178 10.83 5.83 25.28
N PRO A 179 9.94 5.35 24.38
CA PRO A 179 8.78 6.13 23.97
C PRO A 179 7.83 6.36 25.15
N LYS A 180 7.21 7.55 25.20
CA LYS A 180 6.24 7.91 26.25
C LYS A 180 4.98 7.06 26.21
N TYR A 181 4.64 6.51 25.04
CA TYR A 181 3.52 5.61 24.83
C TYR A 181 3.80 4.71 23.61
N VAL A 182 3.17 3.54 23.58
CA VAL A 182 3.17 2.63 22.43
C VAL A 182 1.91 2.91 21.60
N ASN A 183 2.07 3.10 20.28
CA ASN A 183 0.95 3.32 19.37
C ASN A 183 0.82 2.12 18.42
N ASN A 184 -0.22 1.30 18.55
CA ASN A 184 -0.47 0.15 17.67
C ASN A 184 -1.69 0.35 16.73
N THR A 185 -2.02 1.61 16.45
CA THR A 185 -3.17 1.98 15.61
C THR A 185 -2.84 2.07 14.12
N TYR A 186 -1.55 2.08 13.76
CA TYR A 186 -1.08 2.23 12.38
C TYR A 186 -1.32 0.97 11.53
N LEU A 187 -1.20 1.12 10.21
CA LEU A 187 -1.57 0.10 9.23
C LEU A 187 -0.85 -1.24 9.47
N SER A 188 0.47 -1.24 9.66
CA SER A 188 1.20 -2.50 9.87
C SER A 188 0.77 -3.24 11.14
N SER A 189 0.44 -2.53 12.23
CA SER A 189 -0.15 -3.17 13.41
C SER A 189 -1.55 -3.76 13.13
N ARG A 190 -2.34 -3.13 12.26
CA ARG A 190 -3.67 -3.63 11.88
C ARG A 190 -3.59 -4.87 11.01
N ILE A 191 -2.64 -4.88 10.08
CA ILE A 191 -2.33 -6.05 9.25
C ILE A 191 -1.81 -7.19 10.13
N GLY A 192 -0.90 -6.91 11.06
CA GLY A 192 -0.36 -7.91 11.98
C GLY A 192 -1.44 -8.65 12.77
N ARG A 193 -2.53 -7.97 13.16
CA ARG A 193 -3.69 -8.57 13.85
C ARG A 193 -4.54 -9.52 13.00
N LEU A 194 -4.31 -9.56 11.69
CA LEU A 194 -4.98 -10.53 10.81
C LEU A 194 -4.22 -11.86 10.75
N ASN A 195 -2.98 -11.92 11.22
CA ASN A 195 -2.26 -13.19 11.29
C ASN A 195 -3.02 -14.19 12.18
N PRO A 196 -3.12 -15.47 11.78
CA PRO A 196 -3.65 -16.51 12.65
C PRO A 196 -2.89 -16.57 13.98
N GLU A 197 -3.62 -16.79 15.06
CA GLU A 197 -3.01 -16.95 16.38
C GLU A 197 -2.41 -18.35 16.50
N TRP A 198 -1.31 -18.48 17.25
CA TRP A 198 -0.66 -19.78 17.47
C TRP A 198 -1.56 -20.80 18.21
N ILE A 199 -2.56 -20.30 18.95
CA ILE A 199 -3.56 -21.13 19.65
C ILE A 199 -4.72 -21.56 18.76
N ASP A 200 -4.80 -21.07 17.52
CA ASP A 200 -5.88 -21.45 16.64
C ASP A 200 -5.81 -22.95 16.32
N LEU A 201 -6.95 -23.64 16.44
CA LEU A 201 -7.05 -25.07 16.13
C LEU A 201 -6.85 -25.35 14.63
N ASP A 202 -7.24 -24.39 13.79
CA ASP A 202 -7.04 -24.43 12.35
C ASP A 202 -5.80 -23.61 11.99
N GLN A 203 -4.74 -24.32 11.62
CA GLN A 203 -3.45 -23.81 11.13
C GLN A 203 -3.26 -24.18 9.64
N SER A 204 -4.35 -24.38 8.90
CA SER A 204 -4.30 -24.71 7.47
C SER A 204 -3.76 -23.56 6.62
N SER A 205 -3.13 -23.91 5.50
CA SER A 205 -2.69 -22.93 4.49
C SER A 205 -3.86 -22.13 3.92
N GLU A 206 -5.04 -22.72 3.83
CA GLU A 206 -6.26 -22.10 3.33
C GLU A 206 -6.69 -20.93 4.22
N LYS A 207 -6.66 -21.12 5.54
CA LYS A 207 -6.99 -20.06 6.51
C LYS A 207 -5.93 -18.96 6.52
N GLU A 208 -4.64 -19.32 6.49
CA GLU A 208 -3.54 -18.36 6.37
C GLU A 208 -3.67 -17.51 5.09
N ASN A 209 -3.93 -18.15 3.95
CA ASN A 209 -4.11 -17.47 2.68
C ASN A 209 -5.35 -16.58 2.65
N ALA A 210 -6.45 -17.00 3.30
CA ALA A 210 -7.64 -16.17 3.44
C ALA A 210 -7.38 -14.92 4.30
N ALA A 211 -6.65 -15.07 5.42
CA ALA A 211 -6.23 -13.96 6.26
C ALA A 211 -5.31 -12.99 5.51
N PHE A 212 -4.37 -13.52 4.73
CA PHE A 212 -3.52 -12.71 3.87
C PHE A 212 -4.29 -11.93 2.82
N HIS A 213 -5.29 -12.56 2.20
CA HIS A 213 -6.13 -11.88 1.24
C HIS A 213 -6.85 -10.69 1.90
N GLN A 214 -7.34 -10.85 3.13
CA GLN A 214 -7.91 -9.73 3.89
C GLN A 214 -6.88 -8.64 4.17
N ALA A 215 -5.63 -9.01 4.49
CA ALA A 215 -4.53 -8.07 4.67
C ALA A 215 -4.23 -7.27 3.40
N MET A 216 -4.14 -7.95 2.24
CA MET A 216 -3.99 -7.30 0.94
C MET A 216 -5.11 -6.29 0.66
N MET A 217 -6.36 -6.68 0.92
CA MET A 217 -7.51 -5.79 0.69
C MET A 217 -7.51 -4.59 1.63
N LEU A 218 -7.09 -4.78 2.89
CA LEU A 218 -6.96 -3.70 3.85
C LEU A 218 -5.85 -2.71 3.45
N ALA A 219 -4.64 -3.19 3.21
CA ALA A 219 -3.50 -2.35 2.83
C ALA A 219 -3.75 -1.64 1.48
N GLY A 220 -4.26 -2.39 0.51
CA GLY A 220 -4.60 -1.87 -0.81
C GLY A 220 -5.72 -0.83 -0.81
N GLY A 221 -6.74 -1.04 0.01
CA GLY A 221 -7.83 -0.08 0.19
C GLY A 221 -7.34 1.26 0.72
N GLU A 222 -6.42 1.24 1.70
CA GLU A 222 -5.81 2.47 2.22
C GLU A 222 -4.90 3.16 1.20
N PHE A 223 -4.10 2.39 0.48
CA PHE A 223 -3.28 2.92 -0.61
C PHE A 223 -4.12 3.67 -1.66
N LEU A 224 -5.19 3.04 -2.16
CA LEU A 224 -6.07 3.67 -3.16
C LEU A 224 -6.82 4.88 -2.60
N ALA A 225 -7.17 4.86 -1.31
CA ALA A 225 -7.76 6.01 -0.64
C ALA A 225 -6.78 7.19 -0.58
N VAL A 226 -5.49 6.95 -0.28
CA VAL A 226 -4.44 7.98 -0.27
C VAL A 226 -4.21 8.56 -1.67
N VAL A 227 -4.15 7.71 -2.70
CA VAL A 227 -4.03 8.16 -4.10
C VAL A 227 -5.24 9.03 -4.49
N SER A 228 -6.46 8.59 -4.12
CA SER A 228 -7.71 9.31 -4.41
C SER A 228 -7.83 10.65 -3.67
N LEU A 229 -7.46 10.71 -2.39
CA LEU A 229 -7.47 11.96 -1.62
C LEU A 229 -6.47 12.97 -2.18
N SER A 230 -5.28 12.50 -2.58
CA SER A 230 -4.25 13.34 -3.17
C SER A 230 -4.70 13.95 -4.51
N ARG A 231 -5.53 13.23 -5.29
CA ARG A 231 -6.18 13.74 -6.51
C ARG A 231 -7.10 14.91 -6.21
N LEU A 232 -7.94 14.81 -5.17
CA LEU A 232 -8.88 15.86 -4.80
C LEU A 232 -8.14 17.14 -4.37
N VAL A 233 -7.11 17.01 -3.54
CA VAL A 233 -6.30 18.16 -3.11
C VAL A 233 -5.65 18.85 -4.32
N GLN A 234 -5.05 18.09 -5.24
CA GLN A 234 -4.42 18.68 -6.43
C GLN A 234 -5.45 19.38 -7.34
N THR A 235 -6.65 18.81 -7.48
CA THR A 235 -7.74 19.40 -8.26
C THR A 235 -8.19 20.72 -7.63
N VAL A 236 -8.39 20.75 -6.31
CA VAL A 236 -8.77 21.96 -5.57
C VAL A 236 -7.69 23.03 -5.65
N VAL A 237 -6.40 22.68 -5.46
CA VAL A 237 -5.29 23.62 -5.58
C VAL A 237 -5.20 24.19 -7.00
N THR A 238 -5.43 23.37 -8.03
CA THR A 238 -5.42 23.84 -9.43
C THR A 238 -6.61 24.76 -9.72
N LEU A 239 -7.80 24.42 -9.24
CA LEU A 239 -9.00 25.27 -9.39
C LEU A 239 -8.86 26.61 -8.67
N ILE A 240 -8.31 26.63 -7.46
CA ILE A 240 -8.04 27.87 -6.72
C ILE A 240 -7.03 28.75 -7.47
N LYS A 241 -5.99 28.15 -8.08
CA LYS A 241 -5.04 28.89 -8.93
C LYS A 241 -5.70 29.48 -10.19
N ILE A 242 -6.69 28.80 -10.77
CA ILE A 242 -7.42 29.31 -11.95
C ILE A 242 -8.37 30.46 -11.56
N ILE A 243 -9.07 30.34 -10.43
CA ILE A 243 -10.06 31.35 -9.96
C ILE A 243 -9.39 32.67 -9.53
N TRP A 244 -8.13 32.63 -9.11
CA TRP A 244 -7.37 33.83 -8.69
C TRP A 244 -6.55 34.49 -9.80
N PHE A 245 -6.50 33.89 -11.00
CA PHE A 245 -5.76 34.42 -12.16
C PHE A 245 -6.66 34.76 -13.37
N CYS A 246 -7.98 34.74 -13.20
CA CYS A 246 -8.98 35.32 -14.10
C CYS A 246 -9.69 36.48 -13.40
#